data_AF-A0A3L7VUX9-F1
#
_entry.id   AF-A0A3L7VUX9-F1
#
_cell.length_a   1.000
_cell.length_b   1.000
_cell.length_c   1.000
_cell.angle_alpha   90.00
_cell.angle_beta   90.00
_cell.angle_gamma   90.00
#
_symmetry.space_group_name_H-M   'P 1'
#
loop_
_entity.id
_entity.type
_entity.pdbx_description
1 polymer ?
#
loop_
_entity_poly.entity_id
_entity_poly.type
_entity_poly.pdbx_seq_one_letter_code
_entity_poly.pdbx_strand_id
1 'polypeptide(L)'
;MVPFMSQPTETPRRSAFAAAVFSLLVPGFGHLYERRWRTALLFLAPPILLFALVGGIVAADGLPGLVGLLITPFGLSAAGILNILLAVWRGIAAVDAWRWAVRRESGAREIGTSFAGLTLSLFAALSLHFILGGYVSTASELVGGIFSSGVETPGATPAPRWDGKERLNVLLVGIDQRGDSTSFNTDTLIVASVDPVNGTVTMFSIPRDTVDFPVPASAQKLYGAT
;
A
#
# COMPACT_ATOMS: atom_id res chain seq x y z
N MET A 1 69.04 -13.01 -20.44
CA MET A 1 68.21 -12.55 -19.33
C MET A 1 67.36 -11.39 -19.82
N VAL A 2 66.08 -11.63 -20.10
CA VAL A 2 65.14 -10.58 -20.55
C VAL A 2 64.44 -10.03 -19.30
N PRO A 3 64.41 -8.70 -19.07
CA PRO A 3 63.75 -8.14 -17.89
C PRO A 3 62.23 -8.32 -18.02
N PHE A 4 61.62 -8.96 -17.03
CA PHE A 4 60.18 -9.08 -16.94
C PHE A 4 59.61 -7.73 -16.50
N MET A 5 59.08 -6.96 -17.44
CA MET A 5 58.46 -5.66 -17.19
C MET A 5 57.07 -5.90 -16.59
N SER A 6 56.96 -5.83 -15.26
CA SER A 6 55.68 -5.92 -14.56
C SER A 6 54.84 -4.68 -14.89
N GLN A 7 53.87 -4.83 -15.78
CA GLN A 7 52.87 -3.79 -16.04
C GLN A 7 52.06 -3.56 -14.76
N PRO A 8 51.93 -2.31 -14.27
CA PRO A 8 51.05 -2.03 -13.15
C PRO A 8 49.63 -2.39 -13.58
N THR A 9 49.02 -3.40 -12.94
CA THR A 9 47.59 -3.65 -13.06
C THR A 9 46.86 -2.46 -12.46
N GLU A 10 46.51 -1.48 -13.28
CA GLU A 10 45.59 -0.42 -12.87
C GLU A 10 44.24 -1.06 -12.53
N THR A 11 43.96 -1.19 -11.24
CA THR A 11 42.63 -1.57 -10.79
C THR A 11 41.65 -0.48 -11.24
N PRO A 12 40.54 -0.82 -11.92
CA PRO A 12 39.59 0.17 -12.41
C PRO A 12 39.11 1.08 -11.27
N ARG A 13 39.21 2.40 -11.46
CA ARG A 13 38.68 3.38 -10.51
C ARG A 13 37.17 3.24 -10.44
N ARG A 14 36.64 2.98 -9.24
CA ARG A 14 35.21 2.90 -8.95
C ARG A 14 34.65 4.28 -8.65
N SER A 15 33.51 4.62 -9.24
CA SER A 15 32.91 5.96 -9.13
C SER A 15 32.05 6.10 -7.87
N ALA A 16 32.23 7.20 -7.11
CA ALA A 16 31.40 7.45 -5.93
C ALA A 16 29.94 7.75 -6.27
N PHE A 17 29.70 8.40 -7.41
CA PHE A 17 28.36 8.60 -7.93
C PHE A 17 27.68 7.27 -8.26
N ALA A 18 28.39 6.36 -8.95
CA ALA A 18 27.83 5.03 -9.27
C ALA A 18 27.48 4.23 -8.00
N ALA A 19 28.36 4.26 -6.99
CA ALA A 19 28.08 3.63 -5.70
C ALA A 19 26.80 4.21 -5.04
N ALA A 20 26.63 5.54 -5.09
CA ALA A 20 25.43 6.19 -4.58
C ALA A 20 24.17 5.73 -5.30
N VAL A 21 24.16 5.80 -6.63
CA VAL A 21 23.01 5.46 -7.48
C VAL A 21 22.62 4.00 -7.29
N PHE A 22 23.58 3.08 -7.24
CA PHE A 22 23.29 1.67 -7.00
C PHE A 22 22.60 1.45 -5.64
N SER A 23 23.11 2.08 -4.57
CA SER A 23 22.46 2.00 -3.25
C SER A 23 21.12 2.74 -3.19
N LEU A 24 20.89 3.74 -4.04
CA LEU A 24 19.61 4.43 -4.14
C LEU A 24 18.55 3.57 -4.83
N LEU A 25 18.95 2.82 -5.88
CA LEU A 25 18.08 1.87 -6.59
C LEU A 25 17.74 0.66 -5.72
N VAL A 26 18.75 0.06 -5.10
CA VAL A 26 18.60 -1.06 -4.18
C VAL A 26 19.57 -0.85 -3.01
N PRO A 27 19.06 -0.56 -1.79
CA PRO A 27 19.90 -0.38 -0.62
C PRO A 27 20.93 -1.50 -0.45
N GLY A 28 22.22 -1.15 -0.43
CA GLY A 28 23.34 -2.09 -0.29
C GLY A 28 24.05 -2.45 -1.60
N PHE A 29 23.48 -2.18 -2.78
CA PHE A 29 24.16 -2.48 -4.05
C PHE A 29 25.38 -1.59 -4.31
N GLY A 30 25.38 -0.35 -3.84
CA GLY A 30 26.57 0.50 -3.84
C GLY A 30 27.70 -0.07 -2.98
N HIS A 31 27.35 -0.70 -1.85
CA HIS A 31 28.31 -1.38 -1.00
C HIS A 31 28.85 -2.66 -1.65
N LEU A 32 28.03 -3.42 -2.38
CA LEU A 32 28.49 -4.56 -3.20
C LEU A 32 29.42 -4.11 -4.31
N TYR A 33 29.06 -3.03 -5.02
CA TYR A 33 29.93 -2.40 -6.00
C TYR A 33 31.28 -2.06 -5.39
N GLU A 34 31.32 -1.60 -4.14
CA GLU A 34 32.52 -1.35 -3.36
C GLU A 34 33.15 -2.56 -2.64
N ARG A 35 32.65 -3.78 -2.89
CA ARG A 35 33.07 -5.05 -2.25
C ARG A 35 32.93 -5.06 -0.71
N ARG A 36 32.10 -4.20 -0.15
CA ARG A 36 31.74 -4.14 1.28
C ARG A 36 30.56 -5.07 1.58
N TRP A 37 30.78 -6.37 1.50
CA TRP A 37 29.73 -7.39 1.63
C TRP A 37 28.97 -7.35 2.96
N ARG A 38 29.65 -7.11 4.10
CA ARG A 38 28.98 -7.00 5.42
C ARG A 38 27.98 -5.85 5.45
N THR A 39 28.40 -4.67 4.99
CA THR A 39 27.56 -3.47 4.97
C THR A 39 26.46 -3.59 3.91
N ALA A 40 26.75 -4.21 2.77
CA ALA A 40 25.75 -4.52 1.77
C ALA A 40 24.61 -5.37 2.35
N LEU A 41 24.93 -6.46 3.04
CA LEU A 41 23.94 -7.33 3.67
C LEU A 41 23.07 -6.58 4.70
N LEU A 42 23.67 -5.69 5.50
CA LEU A 42 22.94 -4.86 6.45
C LEU A 42 21.90 -3.96 5.75
N PHE A 43 22.28 -3.31 4.65
CA PHE A 43 21.36 -2.44 3.90
C PHE A 43 20.31 -3.22 3.09
N LEU A 44 20.65 -4.42 2.64
CA LEU A 44 19.77 -5.31 1.88
C LEU A 44 18.75 -6.03 2.78
N ALA A 45 19.02 -6.16 4.08
CA ALA A 45 18.16 -6.92 4.99
C ALA A 45 16.73 -6.34 5.10
N PRO A 46 16.49 -5.04 5.36
CA PRO A 46 15.13 -4.51 5.44
C PRO A 46 14.27 -4.73 4.17
N PRO A 47 14.73 -4.45 2.93
CA PRO A 47 13.91 -4.73 1.76
C PRO A 47 13.68 -6.23 1.54
N ILE A 48 14.63 -7.10 1.88
CA ILE A 48 14.42 -8.57 1.82
C ILE A 48 13.35 -9.00 2.82
N LEU A 49 13.43 -8.52 4.07
CA LEU A 49 12.45 -8.84 5.12
C LEU A 49 11.07 -8.31 4.76
N LEU A 50 10.98 -7.11 4.17
CA LEU A 50 9.72 -6.57 3.68
C LEU A 50 9.14 -7.42 2.55
N PHE A 51 9.97 -7.83 1.58
CA PHE A 51 9.54 -8.70 0.50
C PHE A 51 9.06 -10.07 1.02
N ALA A 52 9.77 -10.63 2.02
CA ALA A 52 9.36 -11.85 2.69
C ALA A 52 8.05 -11.70 3.47
N LEU A 53 7.84 -10.57 4.15
CA LEU A 53 6.58 -10.26 4.84
C LEU A 53 5.41 -10.19 3.87
N VAL A 54 5.56 -9.43 2.77
CA VAL A 54 4.52 -9.33 1.73
C VAL A 54 4.26 -10.70 1.10
N GLY A 55 5.32 -11.46 0.79
CA GLY A 55 5.21 -12.83 0.28
C GLY A 55 4.51 -13.77 1.26
N GLY A 56 4.75 -13.63 2.56
CA GLY A 56 4.09 -14.40 3.61
C GLY A 56 2.59 -14.11 3.70
N ILE A 57 2.19 -12.84 3.62
CA ILE A 57 0.78 -12.43 3.58
C ILE A 57 0.10 -13.03 2.34
N VAL A 58 0.72 -12.88 1.16
CA VAL A 58 0.17 -13.42 -0.09
C VAL A 58 0.11 -14.95 -0.07
N ALA A 59 1.07 -15.63 0.55
CA ALA A 59 1.05 -17.08 0.69
C ALA A 59 -0.05 -17.58 1.65
N ALA A 60 -0.40 -16.78 2.67
CA ALA A 60 -1.43 -17.11 3.64
C ALA A 60 -2.85 -16.81 3.13
N ASP A 61 -3.08 -15.59 2.62
CA ASP A 61 -4.42 -15.06 2.31
C ASP A 61 -4.60 -14.68 0.83
N GLY A 62 -3.62 -14.96 -0.03
CA GLY A 62 -3.63 -14.58 -1.44
C GLY A 62 -3.45 -13.07 -1.67
N LEU A 63 -3.50 -12.67 -2.95
CA LEU A 63 -3.55 -11.25 -3.33
C LEU A 63 -4.76 -10.51 -2.74
N PRO A 64 -5.97 -11.09 -2.65
CA PRO A 64 -7.11 -10.43 -2.03
C PRO A 64 -6.89 -10.08 -0.56
N GLY A 65 -6.21 -10.92 0.22
CA GLY A 65 -5.88 -10.62 1.62
C GLY A 65 -4.96 -9.41 1.77
N LEU A 66 -3.93 -9.31 0.92
CA LEU A 66 -3.03 -8.14 0.89
C LEU A 66 -3.79 -6.86 0.50
N VAL A 67 -4.64 -6.93 -0.53
CA VAL A 67 -5.46 -5.78 -0.95
C VAL A 67 -6.44 -5.39 0.15
N GLY A 68 -7.10 -6.36 0.77
CA GLY A 68 -8.01 -6.17 1.90
C GLY A 68 -7.34 -5.46 3.06
N LEU A 69 -6.11 -5.86 3.42
CA LEU A 69 -5.30 -5.17 4.43
C LEU A 69 -5.01 -3.71 4.01
N LEU A 70 -4.57 -3.50 2.77
CA LEU A 70 -4.18 -2.18 2.25
C LEU A 70 -5.34 -1.20 2.04
N ILE A 71 -6.59 -1.64 2.06
CA ILE A 71 -7.76 -0.74 2.02
C ILE A 71 -8.32 -0.43 3.42
N THR A 72 -7.72 -0.97 4.49
CA THR A 72 -8.09 -0.60 5.86
C THR A 72 -7.38 0.67 6.33
N PRO A 73 -7.94 1.41 7.31
CA PRO A 73 -7.25 2.54 7.93
C PRO A 73 -5.86 2.17 8.48
N PHE A 74 -5.74 0.98 9.07
CA PHE A 74 -4.48 0.49 9.61
C PHE A 74 -3.45 0.20 8.51
N GLY A 75 -3.85 -0.51 7.45
CA GLY A 75 -2.94 -0.88 6.36
C GLY A 75 -2.44 0.34 5.59
N LEU A 76 -3.29 1.33 5.33
CA LEU A 76 -2.87 2.58 4.69
C LEU A 76 -1.92 3.41 5.56
N SER A 77 -2.21 3.52 6.86
CA SER A 77 -1.31 4.18 7.82
C SER A 77 0.06 3.49 7.87
N ALA A 78 0.08 2.16 7.96
CA ALA A 78 1.30 1.37 7.93
C ALA A 78 2.07 1.56 6.61
N ALA A 79 1.38 1.58 5.47
CA ALA A 79 1.99 1.82 4.16
C ALA A 79 2.61 3.22 4.06
N GLY A 80 1.94 4.25 4.60
CA GLY A 80 2.45 5.62 4.65
C GLY A 80 3.71 5.75 5.50
N ILE A 81 3.70 5.17 6.71
CA ILE A 81 4.88 5.14 7.59
C ILE A 81 6.03 4.39 6.91
N LEU A 82 5.74 3.22 6.33
CA LEU A 82 6.73 2.42 5.62
C LEU A 82 7.33 3.16 4.43
N ASN A 83 6.53 3.90 3.66
CA ASN A 83 7.01 4.73 2.55
C ASN A 83 8.05 5.77 3.03
N ILE A 84 7.80 6.44 4.15
CA ILE A 84 8.74 7.41 4.75
C ILE A 84 10.01 6.70 5.23
N LEU A 85 9.87 5.58 5.94
CA LEU A 85 11.02 4.80 6.42
C LEU A 85 11.90 4.30 5.27
N LEU A 86 11.28 3.83 4.17
CA LEU A 86 12.00 3.40 2.97
C LEU A 86 12.72 4.56 2.28
N ALA A 87 12.10 5.74 2.20
CA ALA A 87 12.72 6.94 1.64
C ALA A 87 13.97 7.34 2.42
N VAL A 88 13.87 7.38 3.76
CA VAL A 88 14.99 7.69 4.66
C VAL A 88 16.07 6.61 4.55
N TRP A 89 15.69 5.33 4.57
CA TRP A 89 16.63 4.20 4.48
C TRP A 89 17.43 4.23 3.16
N ARG A 90 16.76 4.46 2.03
CA ARG A 90 17.40 4.62 0.72
C ARG A 90 18.36 5.80 0.69
N GLY A 91 17.96 6.94 1.26
CA GLY A 91 18.81 8.12 1.40
C GLY A 91 20.09 7.83 2.19
N ILE A 92 19.95 7.18 3.36
CA ILE A 92 21.10 6.78 4.19
C ILE A 92 22.02 5.81 3.43
N ALA A 93 21.46 4.80 2.76
CA ALA A 93 22.23 3.82 2.01
C ALA A 93 23.05 4.46 0.87
N ALA A 94 22.43 5.38 0.12
CA ALA A 94 23.08 6.10 -0.98
C ALA A 94 24.19 7.03 -0.47
N VAL A 95 23.92 7.80 0.60
CA VAL A 95 24.89 8.71 1.21
C VAL A 95 26.05 7.94 1.84
N ASP A 96 25.82 6.82 2.53
CA ASP A 96 26.91 6.01 3.10
C ASP A 96 27.80 5.40 2.01
N ALA A 97 27.21 4.88 0.93
CA ALA A 97 27.95 4.35 -0.21
C ALA A 97 28.82 5.44 -0.86
N TRP A 98 28.25 6.63 -1.09
CA TRP A 98 28.98 7.78 -1.63
C TRP A 98 30.13 8.23 -0.70
N ARG A 99 29.86 8.42 0.60
CA ARG A 99 30.86 8.84 1.59
C ARG A 99 32.05 7.90 1.69
N TRP A 100 31.84 6.61 1.45
CA TRP A 100 32.92 5.64 1.43
C TRP A 100 33.72 5.70 0.12
N ALA A 101 33.05 5.86 -1.01
CA ALA A 101 33.68 5.89 -2.32
C ALA A 101 34.46 7.18 -2.59
N VAL A 102 33.93 8.34 -2.16
CA VAL A 102 34.55 9.66 -2.38
C VAL A 102 35.93 9.81 -1.72
N ARG A 103 36.23 9.03 -0.67
CA ARG A 103 37.56 9.01 -0.02
C ARG A 103 38.70 8.57 -0.94
N ARG A 104 38.38 7.95 -2.08
CA ARG A 104 39.35 7.51 -3.10
C ARG A 104 39.43 8.45 -4.29
N GLU A 105 38.57 9.47 -4.34
CA GLU A 105 38.63 10.55 -5.33
C GLU A 105 39.66 11.59 -4.85
N SER A 106 40.54 12.03 -5.75
CA SER A 106 41.68 12.91 -5.40
C SER A 106 41.52 14.35 -5.89
N GLY A 107 40.49 14.65 -6.70
CA GLY A 107 40.32 15.96 -7.30
C GLY A 107 38.99 16.63 -6.93
N ALA A 108 39.05 17.94 -6.71
CA ALA A 108 37.91 18.74 -6.26
C ALA A 108 36.76 18.76 -7.29
N ARG A 109 37.09 18.70 -8.59
CA ARG A 109 36.09 18.66 -9.66
C ARG A 109 35.32 17.35 -9.64
N GLU A 110 36.00 16.23 -9.47
CA GLU A 110 35.42 14.88 -9.41
C GLU A 110 34.45 14.78 -8.22
N ILE A 111 34.91 15.20 -7.03
CA ILE A 111 34.10 15.25 -5.82
C ILE A 111 32.88 16.17 -6.00
N GLY A 112 33.07 17.33 -6.62
CA GLY A 112 31.98 18.27 -6.89
C GLY A 112 30.92 17.70 -7.84
N THR A 113 31.35 17.06 -8.94
CA THR A 113 30.42 16.41 -9.88
C THR A 113 29.69 15.22 -9.27
N SER A 114 30.36 14.40 -8.45
CA SER A 114 29.73 13.26 -7.79
C SER A 114 28.72 13.69 -6.73
N PHE A 115 29.01 14.77 -5.99
CA PHE A 115 28.08 15.39 -5.03
C PHE A 115 26.84 16.00 -5.72
N ALA A 116 27.04 16.72 -6.83
CA ALA A 116 25.93 17.26 -7.61
C ALA A 116 25.02 16.13 -8.15
N GLY A 117 25.63 15.06 -8.68
CA GLY A 117 24.89 13.89 -9.14
C GLY A 117 24.12 13.18 -8.03
N LEU A 118 24.74 12.98 -6.87
CA LEU A 118 24.07 12.43 -5.68
C LEU A 118 22.87 13.28 -5.28
N THR A 119 23.04 14.59 -5.19
CA THR A 119 21.99 15.53 -4.76
C THR A 119 20.79 15.48 -5.72
N LEU A 120 21.06 15.52 -7.03
CA LEU A 120 20.01 15.40 -8.06
C LEU A 120 19.29 14.05 -7.98
N SER A 121 20.04 12.95 -7.80
CA SER A 121 19.47 11.60 -7.69
C SER A 121 18.61 11.44 -6.45
N LEU A 122 19.08 11.96 -5.30
CA LEU A 122 18.30 11.98 -4.05
C LEU A 122 17.02 12.79 -4.22
N PHE A 123 17.11 13.97 -4.82
CA PHE A 123 15.92 14.79 -5.08
C PHE A 123 14.89 14.03 -5.93
N ALA A 124 15.33 13.40 -7.03
CA ALA A 124 14.48 12.58 -7.88
C ALA A 124 13.85 11.38 -7.13
N ALA A 125 14.64 10.65 -6.33
CA ALA A 125 14.13 9.51 -5.57
C ALA A 125 13.17 9.92 -4.44
N LEU A 126 13.47 11.00 -3.71
CA LEU A 126 12.61 11.49 -2.64
C LEU A 126 11.31 12.08 -3.17
N SER A 127 11.32 12.71 -4.35
CA SER A 127 10.09 13.20 -4.97
C SER A 127 9.15 12.07 -5.38
N LEU A 128 9.65 10.89 -5.79
CA LEU A 128 8.80 9.70 -6.00
C LEU A 128 8.12 9.25 -4.69
N HIS A 129 8.85 9.22 -3.58
CA HIS A 129 8.27 8.89 -2.27
C HIS A 129 7.26 9.93 -1.79
N PHE A 130 7.50 11.21 -2.08
CA PHE A 130 6.57 12.30 -1.78
C PHE A 130 5.25 12.15 -2.54
N ILE A 131 5.33 11.91 -3.86
CA ILE A 131 4.16 11.66 -4.72
C ILE A 131 3.38 10.44 -4.22
N LEU A 132 4.06 9.32 -3.95
CA LEU A 132 3.43 8.11 -3.41
C LEU A 132 2.77 8.38 -2.05
N GLY A 133 3.42 9.15 -1.18
CA GLY A 133 2.86 9.59 0.09
C GLY A 133 1.56 10.37 -0.07
N GLY A 134 1.49 11.27 -1.07
CA GLY A 134 0.27 11.99 -1.42
C GLY A 134 -0.89 11.08 -1.83
N TYR A 135 -0.62 10.04 -2.63
CA TYR A 135 -1.65 9.06 -2.96
C TYR A 135 -2.13 8.27 -1.73
N VAL A 136 -1.22 7.87 -0.83
CA VAL A 136 -1.58 7.17 0.40
C VAL A 136 -2.38 8.06 1.35
N SER A 137 -2.07 9.36 1.46
CA SER A 137 -2.85 10.29 2.29
C SER A 137 -4.26 10.49 1.73
N THR A 138 -4.40 10.69 0.41
CA THR A 138 -5.72 10.79 -0.23
C THR A 138 -6.54 9.50 -0.04
N ALA A 139 -5.91 8.33 -0.19
CA ALA A 139 -6.58 7.05 0.08
C ALA A 139 -7.01 6.92 1.56
N SER A 140 -6.16 7.37 2.49
CA SER A 140 -6.43 7.31 3.93
C SER A 140 -7.59 8.21 4.33
N GLU A 141 -7.71 9.40 3.73
CA GLU A 141 -8.84 10.32 3.95
C GLU A 141 -10.15 9.73 3.42
N LEU A 142 -10.14 9.14 2.22
CA LEU A 142 -11.30 8.47 1.63
C LEU A 142 -11.78 7.31 2.50
N VAL A 143 -10.87 6.40 2.86
CA VAL A 143 -11.14 5.24 3.69
C VAL A 143 -11.59 5.67 5.09
N GLY A 144 -10.86 6.59 5.72
CA GLY A 144 -11.20 7.15 7.02
C GLY A 144 -12.59 7.78 7.05
N GLY A 145 -12.97 8.51 6.00
CA GLY A 145 -14.30 9.08 5.84
C GLY A 145 -15.40 8.01 5.82
N ILE A 146 -15.23 6.95 5.03
CA ILE A 146 -16.21 5.83 4.97
C ILE A 146 -16.40 5.19 6.35
N PHE A 147 -15.30 4.91 7.06
CA PHE A 147 -15.35 4.22 8.36
C PHE A 147 -15.71 5.14 9.53
N SER A 148 -15.58 6.46 9.39
CA SER A 148 -16.00 7.44 10.42
C SER A 148 -17.45 7.90 10.25
N SER A 149 -18.07 7.68 9.08
CA SER A 149 -19.46 8.03 8.79
C SER A 149 -20.49 7.08 9.42
N GLY A 150 -20.05 6.17 10.30
CA GLY A 150 -20.94 5.40 11.15
C GLY A 150 -21.65 6.34 12.11
N VAL A 151 -22.81 6.86 11.71
CA VAL A 151 -23.73 7.55 12.61
C VAL A 151 -24.10 6.55 13.70
N GLU A 152 -23.49 6.67 14.88
CA GLU A 152 -24.07 6.10 16.08
C GLU A 152 -25.37 6.85 16.35
N THR A 153 -26.46 6.38 15.76
CA THR A 153 -27.79 6.83 16.15
C THR A 153 -27.98 6.45 17.62
N PRO A 154 -28.13 7.40 18.56
CA PRO A 154 -28.32 7.05 19.96
C PRO A 154 -29.58 6.19 20.09
N GLY A 155 -29.41 4.93 20.52
CA GLY A 155 -30.49 3.94 20.62
C GLY A 155 -30.56 2.90 19.51
N ALA A 156 -29.69 2.95 18.49
CA ALA A 156 -29.54 1.84 17.55
C ALA A 156 -28.88 0.64 18.26
N THR A 157 -29.56 -0.51 18.27
CA THR A 157 -28.90 -1.77 18.61
C THR A 157 -27.71 -1.95 17.66
N PRO A 158 -26.49 -2.21 18.15
CA PRO A 158 -25.36 -2.44 17.28
C PRO A 158 -25.72 -3.52 16.28
N ALA A 159 -25.47 -3.27 14.98
CA ALA A 159 -25.62 -4.32 13.99
C ALA A 159 -24.84 -5.56 14.47
N PRO A 160 -25.40 -6.77 14.35
CA PRO A 160 -24.72 -7.98 14.79
C PRO A 160 -23.32 -8.01 14.17
N ARG A 161 -22.31 -8.22 15.01
CA ARG A 161 -20.92 -8.24 14.56
C ARG A 161 -20.72 -9.50 13.72
N TRP A 162 -20.56 -9.33 12.41
CA TRP A 162 -20.29 -10.44 11.49
C TRP A 162 -18.79 -10.76 11.48
N ASP A 163 -18.44 -12.02 11.65
CA ASP A 163 -17.06 -12.50 11.77
C ASP A 163 -16.44 -12.98 10.45
N GLY A 164 -17.18 -12.84 9.34
CA GLY A 164 -16.73 -13.23 8.01
C GLY A 164 -16.79 -14.72 7.73
N LYS A 165 -17.32 -15.55 8.64
CA LYS A 165 -17.34 -17.02 8.47
C LYS A 165 -18.69 -17.55 8.02
N GLU A 166 -19.76 -16.86 8.40
CA GLU A 166 -21.12 -17.24 8.03
C GLU A 166 -21.61 -16.47 6.80
N ARG A 167 -22.62 -17.01 6.11
CA ARG A 167 -23.24 -16.34 4.96
C ARG A 167 -23.87 -15.01 5.39
N LEU A 168 -23.57 -13.94 4.67
CA LEU A 168 -24.11 -12.59 4.92
C LEU A 168 -25.17 -12.26 3.87
N ASN A 169 -26.37 -11.89 4.31
CA ASN A 169 -27.42 -11.39 3.42
C ASN A 169 -27.57 -9.88 3.60
N VAL A 170 -27.35 -9.13 2.52
CA VAL A 170 -27.46 -7.68 2.48
C VAL A 170 -28.63 -7.30 1.59
N LEU A 171 -29.61 -6.58 2.15
CA LEU A 171 -30.68 -5.98 1.37
C LEU A 171 -30.22 -4.60 0.85
N LEU A 172 -30.08 -4.51 -0.46
CA LEU A 172 -29.77 -3.29 -1.20
C LEU A 172 -31.08 -2.61 -1.60
N VAL A 173 -31.26 -1.37 -1.15
CA VAL A 173 -32.45 -0.57 -1.38
C VAL A 173 -32.05 0.68 -2.18
N GLY A 174 -32.50 0.77 -3.42
CA GLY A 174 -32.32 1.95 -4.28
C GLY A 174 -33.52 2.88 -4.16
N ILE A 175 -33.26 4.14 -3.82
CA ILE A 175 -34.30 5.19 -3.73
C ILE A 175 -34.17 6.16 -4.92
N ASP A 176 -35.29 6.52 -5.57
CA ASP A 176 -35.34 7.62 -6.55
C ASP A 176 -35.50 8.94 -5.82
N GLN A 177 -34.38 9.51 -5.39
CA GLN A 177 -34.33 10.82 -4.76
C GLN A 177 -34.13 11.92 -5.81
N ARG A 178 -35.09 12.84 -5.91
CA ARG A 178 -35.03 14.01 -6.80
C ARG A 178 -35.11 15.29 -5.99
N GLY A 179 -34.01 16.04 -5.92
CA GLY A 179 -33.95 17.33 -5.22
C GLY A 179 -34.33 17.21 -3.75
N ASP A 180 -35.19 18.12 -3.30
CA ASP A 180 -35.47 18.37 -1.87
C ASP A 180 -36.68 17.56 -1.35
N SER A 181 -37.13 16.52 -2.06
CA SER A 181 -38.32 15.75 -1.68
C SER A 181 -38.10 15.01 -0.34
N THR A 182 -39.14 14.91 0.48
CA THR A 182 -39.11 14.21 1.78
C THR A 182 -39.71 12.80 1.72
N SER A 183 -40.22 12.41 0.55
CA SER A 183 -40.73 11.08 0.25
C SER A 183 -39.98 10.53 -0.97
N PHE A 184 -39.57 9.27 -0.91
CA PHE A 184 -38.75 8.62 -1.93
C PHE A 184 -39.37 7.30 -2.32
N ASN A 185 -39.49 7.07 -3.63
CA ASN A 185 -39.87 5.76 -4.14
C ASN A 185 -38.66 4.83 -4.09
N THR A 186 -38.86 3.59 -3.64
CA THR A 186 -37.82 2.56 -3.72
C THR A 186 -37.95 1.86 -5.06
N ASP A 187 -37.06 2.13 -6.01
CA ASP A 187 -37.16 1.55 -7.35
C ASP A 187 -36.37 0.24 -7.51
N THR A 188 -35.56 -0.12 -6.52
CA THR A 188 -34.73 -1.33 -6.59
C THR A 188 -34.64 -1.99 -5.22
N LEU A 189 -35.02 -3.26 -5.14
CA LEU A 189 -34.81 -4.14 -4.00
C LEU A 189 -34.01 -5.34 -4.47
N ILE A 190 -32.78 -5.48 -3.98
CA ILE A 190 -31.91 -6.62 -4.31
C ILE A 190 -31.39 -7.22 -3.02
N VAL A 191 -31.52 -8.53 -2.85
CA VAL A 191 -30.83 -9.25 -1.78
C VAL A 191 -29.54 -9.84 -2.35
N ALA A 192 -28.41 -9.35 -1.84
CA ALA A 192 -27.09 -9.92 -2.12
C ALA A 192 -26.71 -10.89 -0.99
N SER A 193 -26.57 -12.16 -1.33
CA SER A 193 -26.12 -13.22 -0.43
C SER A 193 -24.65 -13.52 -0.69
N VAL A 194 -23.79 -13.19 0.27
CA VAL A 194 -22.34 -13.41 0.22
C VAL A 194 -22.02 -14.69 0.98
N ASP A 195 -21.45 -15.68 0.30
CA ASP A 195 -20.92 -16.90 0.89
C ASP A 195 -19.39 -16.82 0.96
N PRO A 196 -18.81 -16.48 2.12
CA PRO A 196 -17.37 -16.34 2.27
C PRO A 196 -16.64 -17.70 2.24
N VAL A 197 -17.32 -18.81 2.53
CA VAL A 197 -16.72 -20.15 2.55
C VAL A 197 -16.48 -20.66 1.12
N ASN A 198 -17.46 -20.45 0.24
CA ASN A 198 -17.37 -20.85 -1.16
C ASN A 198 -16.86 -19.73 -2.10
N GLY A 199 -16.74 -18.50 -1.60
CA GLY A 199 -16.29 -17.35 -2.38
C GLY A 199 -17.29 -16.90 -3.45
N THR A 200 -18.60 -17.12 -3.23
CA THR A 200 -19.66 -16.82 -4.19
C THR A 200 -20.58 -15.73 -3.71
N VAL A 201 -21.09 -14.92 -4.64
CA VAL A 201 -22.16 -13.94 -4.38
C VAL A 201 -23.36 -14.28 -5.25
N THR A 202 -24.52 -14.45 -4.63
CA THR A 202 -25.80 -14.64 -5.33
C THR A 202 -26.66 -13.42 -5.11
N MET A 203 -27.18 -12.84 -6.20
CA MET A 203 -28.07 -11.69 -6.14
C MET A 203 -29.47 -12.09 -6.59
N PHE A 204 -30.47 -11.72 -5.79
CA PHE A 204 -31.87 -11.93 -6.09
C PHE A 204 -32.62 -10.60 -6.05
N SER A 205 -33.20 -10.20 -7.19
CA SER A 205 -33.99 -8.97 -7.29
C SER A 205 -35.44 -9.24 -6.94
N ILE A 206 -36.00 -8.41 -6.07
CA ILE A 206 -37.43 -8.42 -5.72
C ILE A 206 -38.08 -7.26 -6.48
N PRO A 207 -39.06 -7.51 -7.37
CA PRO A 207 -39.82 -6.44 -8.01
C PRO A 207 -40.53 -5.57 -6.96
N ARG A 208 -40.49 -4.25 -7.12
CA ARG A 208 -41.13 -3.30 -6.19
C ARG A 208 -42.62 -3.58 -5.98
N ASP A 209 -43.30 -3.95 -7.06
CA ASP A 209 -44.75 -4.16 -7.09
C ASP A 209 -45.11 -5.63 -6.83
N THR A 210 -44.32 -6.34 -6.00
CA THR A 210 -44.66 -7.69 -5.55
C THR A 210 -45.89 -7.62 -4.65
N VAL A 211 -46.95 -8.34 -5.02
CA VAL A 211 -48.21 -8.42 -4.27
C VAL A 211 -48.32 -9.73 -3.50
N ASP A 212 -49.28 -9.80 -2.57
CA ASP A 212 -49.62 -11.00 -1.78
C ASP A 212 -48.44 -11.59 -0.98
N PHE A 213 -47.50 -10.72 -0.55
CA PHE A 213 -46.39 -11.14 0.29
C PHE A 213 -46.82 -11.24 1.77
N PRO A 214 -46.56 -12.36 2.47
CA PRO A 214 -46.96 -12.53 3.86
C PRO A 214 -46.36 -11.45 4.77
N VAL A 215 -47.22 -10.64 5.40
CA VAL A 215 -46.78 -9.59 6.32
C VAL A 215 -46.61 -10.17 7.74
N PRO A 216 -45.40 -10.08 8.35
CA PRO A 216 -45.18 -10.58 9.70
C PRO A 216 -46.00 -9.80 10.72
N ALA A 217 -46.42 -10.46 11.81
CA ALA A 217 -47.32 -9.90 12.82
C ALA A 217 -46.87 -8.53 13.38
N SER A 218 -45.57 -8.30 13.50
CA SER A 218 -44.99 -7.02 13.95
C SER A 218 -45.23 -5.86 12.98
N ALA A 219 -45.47 -6.13 11.71
CA ALA A 219 -45.63 -5.15 10.64
C ALA A 219 -47.09 -4.99 10.15
N GLN A 220 -47.99 -5.90 10.54
CA GLN A 220 -49.40 -5.90 10.11
C GLN A 220 -50.16 -4.63 10.48
N LYS A 221 -49.77 -3.94 11.57
CA LYS A 221 -50.39 -2.66 11.97
C LYS A 221 -50.13 -1.53 10.96
N LEU A 222 -49.03 -1.59 10.23
CA LEU A 222 -48.62 -0.60 9.23
C LEU A 222 -49.08 -0.98 7.82
N TYR A 223 -48.95 -2.26 7.45
CA TYR A 223 -49.14 -2.73 6.08
C TYR A 223 -50.42 -3.55 5.86
N GLY A 224 -51.19 -3.80 6.92
CA GLY A 224 -52.37 -4.67 6.89
C GLY A 224 -52.01 -6.15 7.07
N ALA A 225 -53.03 -6.97 7.33
CA ALA A 225 -52.93 -8.42 7.21
C ALA A 225 -53.28 -8.79 5.77
N THR A 226 -52.33 -9.39 5.06
CA THR A 226 -52.53 -10.05 3.77
C THR A 226 -53.13 -11.42 3.96
#